data_AF-A0A2N0NNP5-F1
#
_entry.id   AF-A0A2N0NNP5-F1
#
_cell.length_a   1.000
_cell.length_b   1.000
_cell.length_c   1.000
_cell.angle_alpha   90.00
_cell.angle_beta   90.00
_cell.angle_gamma   90.00
#
_symmetry.space_group_name_H-M   'P 1'
#
loop_
_entity.id
_entity.type
_entity.pdbx_description
1 polymer ?
#
loop_
_entity_poly.entity_id
_entity_poly.type
_entity_poly.pdbx_seq_one_letter_code
_entity_poly.pdbx_strand_id
1 'polypeptide(L)'
;IYFRQNKYDEAIDNLNGSLECKAKLNNLYIIIGNSYLLRGYFIKAYTEATENYNIALKNDPNNYLCLKNCAYIYEKKGDDINALKMFDKLLSINKENSLILCYYGEILCNMTQYSKAILYFTKANTIDPENIHNLNKRAIAYYILQEYDKVLSDLDKIIQLDPFNSSAYYLKSLTYYTKNDIINAKISFNKFAIVLSNSGNSLDNIQLFHLEYLLNKNSFKDLNNTLSKINRNRNENNRKLLCFIRCKTYVELKRYYNAKSVLDTLLYFDASYIHLFQLLQEHSDFRSYLIETHKINNNLFTYTELKVINEFSKYMYEEKQVYFISNLTKLNSKLCQFQEIELNSLSGLVLSSKNEKLRLDLPMQKNIHDVPLICKMSVKKILSKDCFIKFILNDEHKQKEQHMLKHEDVSKLEGFGWIEYKIPIYTDHENQLSIEINYVDMQIDYVRFGNNYKEITHIPNMNLMGYLLPDYHQICPNVPETFKDKYFSRKEMENLLDLKDILDNI
;
A
#
# COMPACT_ATOMS: atom_id res chain seq x y z
N ILE A 1 37.76 3.68 -4.49
CA ILE A 1 38.05 5.03 -3.89
C ILE A 1 36.85 5.96 -4.02
N TYR A 2 36.36 6.26 -5.23
CA TYR A 2 35.22 7.17 -5.45
C TYR A 2 33.96 6.82 -4.65
N PHE A 3 33.65 5.52 -4.48
CA PHE A 3 32.55 5.06 -3.62
C PHE A 3 32.65 5.61 -2.18
N ARG A 4 33.84 5.58 -1.57
CA ARG A 4 34.07 6.12 -0.21
C ARG A 4 33.98 7.65 -0.16
N GLN A 5 34.13 8.33 -1.30
CA GLN A 5 34.00 9.78 -1.42
C GLN A 5 32.56 10.22 -1.73
N ASN A 6 31.58 9.30 -1.73
CA ASN A 6 30.20 9.53 -2.17
C ASN A 6 30.07 9.99 -3.63
N LYS A 7 31.08 9.68 -4.45
CA LYS A 7 31.12 9.96 -5.89
C LYS A 7 30.66 8.71 -6.63
N TYR A 8 29.34 8.48 -6.61
CA TYR A 8 28.76 7.20 -7.01
C TYR A 8 28.77 6.98 -8.52
N ASP A 9 28.55 8.02 -9.32
CA ASP A 9 28.65 7.92 -10.78
C ASP A 9 30.07 7.56 -11.20
N GLU A 10 31.08 8.26 -10.67
CA GLU A 10 32.47 7.95 -10.95
C GLU A 10 32.87 6.57 -10.41
N ALA A 11 32.30 6.13 -9.29
CA ALA A 11 32.51 4.78 -8.78
C ALA A 11 31.96 3.73 -9.76
N ILE A 12 30.74 3.91 -10.25
CA ILE A 12 30.08 3.01 -11.20
C ILE A 12 30.91 2.92 -12.48
N ASP A 13 31.30 4.05 -13.07
CA ASP A 13 32.04 4.07 -14.34
C ASP A 13 33.39 3.35 -14.23
N ASN A 14 34.15 3.61 -13.16
CA ASN A 14 35.45 2.97 -12.95
C ASN A 14 35.33 1.47 -12.64
N LEU A 15 34.32 1.07 -11.87
CA LEU A 15 34.08 -0.35 -11.55
C LEU A 15 33.58 -1.12 -12.77
N ASN A 16 32.77 -0.51 -13.63
CA ASN A 16 32.36 -1.09 -14.91
C ASN A 16 33.56 -1.22 -15.88
N GLY A 17 34.45 -0.22 -15.95
CA GLY A 17 35.70 -0.37 -16.70
C GLY A 17 36.57 -1.53 -16.19
N SER A 18 36.59 -1.75 -14.87
CA SER A 18 37.29 -2.89 -14.27
C SER A 18 36.69 -4.25 -14.69
N LEU A 19 35.37 -4.33 -14.89
CA LEU A 19 34.69 -5.52 -15.43
C LEU A 19 35.11 -5.79 -16.88
N GLU A 20 35.20 -4.75 -17.71
CA GLU A 20 35.64 -4.88 -19.12
C GLU A 20 37.06 -5.40 -19.22
N CYS A 21 37.95 -4.96 -18.32
CA CYS A 21 39.32 -5.45 -18.20
C CYS A 21 39.44 -6.84 -17.52
N LYS A 22 38.33 -7.48 -17.14
CA LYS A 22 38.27 -8.77 -16.42
C LYS A 22 39.10 -8.78 -15.13
N ALA A 23 39.17 -7.65 -14.43
CA ALA A 23 39.85 -7.56 -13.14
C ALA A 23 39.18 -8.48 -12.11
N LYS A 24 39.98 -9.19 -11.32
CA LYS A 24 39.49 -10.04 -10.23
C LYS A 24 39.42 -9.22 -8.94
N LEU A 25 38.36 -8.42 -8.80
CA LEU A 25 38.04 -7.75 -7.54
C LEU A 25 37.02 -8.55 -6.74
N ASN A 26 37.34 -8.81 -5.47
CA ASN A 26 36.37 -9.29 -4.50
C ASN A 26 35.28 -8.22 -4.28
N ASN A 27 34.04 -8.67 -4.06
CA ASN A 27 32.88 -7.81 -3.78
C ASN A 27 32.55 -6.75 -4.86
N LEU A 28 33.12 -6.84 -6.07
CA LEU A 28 32.93 -5.87 -7.15
C LEU A 28 31.44 -5.57 -7.43
N TYR A 29 30.65 -6.62 -7.68
CA TYR A 29 29.21 -6.50 -7.91
C TYR A 29 28.45 -5.95 -6.70
N ILE A 30 28.91 -6.23 -5.47
CA ILE A 30 28.30 -5.68 -4.26
C ILE A 30 28.51 -4.16 -4.22
N ILE A 31 29.70 -3.68 -4.55
CA ILE A 31 30.04 -2.25 -4.53
C ILE A 31 29.34 -1.50 -5.67
N ILE A 32 29.26 -2.08 -6.87
CA ILE A 32 28.47 -1.52 -7.97
C ILE A 32 26.99 -1.43 -7.55
N GLY A 33 26.43 -2.50 -6.99
CA GLY A 33 25.06 -2.51 -6.49
C GLY A 33 24.80 -1.44 -5.43
N ASN A 34 25.70 -1.30 -4.45
CA ASN A 34 25.63 -0.26 -3.44
C ASN A 34 25.76 1.14 -4.04
N SER A 35 26.60 1.32 -5.06
CA SER A 35 26.79 2.61 -5.74
C SER A 35 25.50 3.03 -6.44
N TYR A 36 24.86 2.13 -7.18
CA TYR A 36 23.55 2.40 -7.78
C TYR A 36 22.49 2.73 -6.72
N LEU A 37 22.45 1.97 -5.64
CA LEU A 37 21.47 2.14 -4.56
C LEU A 37 21.62 3.49 -3.84
N LEU A 38 22.85 3.95 -3.61
CA LEU A 38 23.14 5.22 -2.94
C LEU A 38 23.12 6.43 -3.88
N ARG A 39 23.32 6.22 -5.19
CA ARG A 39 23.28 7.28 -6.21
C ARG A 39 21.94 8.00 -6.26
N GLY A 40 20.82 7.29 -6.06
CA GLY A 40 19.51 7.95 -6.01
C GLY A 40 18.31 7.02 -5.96
N TYR A 41 17.17 7.58 -5.56
CA TYR A 41 15.88 6.90 -5.38
C TYR A 41 15.07 6.80 -6.69
N PHE A 42 15.67 6.31 -7.77
CA PHE A 42 14.96 6.10 -9.04
C PHE A 42 14.76 4.60 -9.30
N ILE A 43 13.62 4.24 -9.89
CA ILE A 43 13.25 2.84 -10.20
C ILE A 43 14.35 2.14 -11.03
N LYS A 44 14.96 2.90 -11.96
CA LYS A 44 16.09 2.45 -12.77
C LYS A 44 17.24 1.98 -11.88
N ALA A 45 17.75 2.86 -11.01
CA ALA A 45 18.86 2.58 -10.08
C ALA A 45 18.62 1.34 -9.21
N TYR A 46 17.40 1.13 -8.74
CA TYR A 46 17.05 -0.08 -8.00
C TYR A 46 17.13 -1.36 -8.84
N THR A 47 16.78 -1.29 -10.13
CA THR A 47 16.90 -2.43 -11.05
C THR A 47 18.37 -2.77 -11.28
N GLU A 48 19.22 -1.80 -11.60
CA GLU A 48 20.65 -2.06 -11.75
C GLU A 48 21.30 -2.54 -10.46
N ALA A 49 20.91 -2.00 -9.30
CA ALA A 49 21.39 -2.48 -8.01
C ALA A 49 21.00 -3.95 -7.77
N THR A 50 19.75 -4.32 -8.05
CA THR A 50 19.25 -5.69 -7.85
C THR A 50 19.96 -6.69 -8.77
N GLU A 51 20.21 -6.32 -10.03
CA GLU A 51 20.94 -7.17 -10.98
C GLU A 51 22.36 -7.48 -10.48
N ASN A 52 23.06 -6.46 -10.00
CA ASN A 52 24.40 -6.61 -9.44
C ASN A 52 24.40 -7.47 -8.17
N TYR A 53 23.45 -7.26 -7.25
CA TYR A 53 23.33 -8.14 -6.08
C TYR A 53 22.97 -9.58 -6.45
N ASN A 54 22.13 -9.80 -7.47
CA ASN A 54 21.83 -11.15 -7.93
C ASN A 54 23.06 -11.88 -8.48
N ILE A 55 23.98 -11.16 -9.14
CA ILE A 55 25.26 -11.73 -9.56
C ILE A 55 26.11 -12.08 -8.33
N ALA A 56 26.21 -11.17 -7.36
CA ALA A 56 26.94 -11.43 -6.12
C ALA A 56 26.38 -12.66 -5.35
N LEU A 57 25.06 -12.76 -5.26
CA LEU A 57 24.35 -13.87 -4.61
C LEU A 57 24.47 -15.21 -5.35
N LYS A 58 24.81 -15.23 -6.64
CA LYS A 58 25.15 -16.48 -7.33
C LYS A 58 26.48 -17.05 -6.83
N ASN A 59 27.43 -16.19 -6.49
CA ASN A 59 28.74 -16.58 -6.00
C ASN A 59 28.74 -16.84 -4.48
N ASP A 60 28.00 -16.05 -3.72
CA ASP A 60 27.79 -16.20 -2.28
C ASP A 60 26.28 -16.11 -1.94
N PRO A 61 25.55 -17.23 -1.99
CA PRO A 61 24.09 -17.25 -1.77
C PRO A 61 23.63 -16.75 -0.40
N ASN A 62 24.52 -16.76 0.58
CA ASN A 62 24.24 -16.35 1.95
C ASN A 62 24.84 -14.99 2.30
N ASN A 63 25.24 -14.19 1.30
CA ASN A 63 25.76 -12.87 1.52
C ASN A 63 24.71 -11.97 2.21
N TYR A 64 24.90 -11.75 3.51
CA TYR A 64 23.92 -11.08 4.36
C TYR A 64 23.60 -9.66 3.87
N LEU A 65 24.61 -8.90 3.43
CA LEU A 65 24.43 -7.53 2.97
C LEU A 65 23.63 -7.47 1.66
N CYS A 66 23.95 -8.33 0.69
CA CYS A 66 23.19 -8.39 -0.57
C CYS A 66 21.74 -8.79 -0.33
N LEU A 67 21.48 -9.81 0.50
CA LEU A 67 20.11 -10.23 0.84
C LEU A 67 19.31 -9.09 1.48
N LYS A 68 19.92 -8.36 2.43
CA LYS A 68 19.31 -7.21 3.10
C LYS A 68 19.00 -6.07 2.12
N ASN A 69 19.93 -5.74 1.23
CA ASN A 69 19.75 -4.67 0.24
C ASN A 69 18.72 -5.06 -0.83
N CYS A 70 18.68 -6.32 -1.25
CA CYS A 70 17.61 -6.83 -2.12
C CYS A 70 16.25 -6.73 -1.43
N ALA A 71 16.13 -7.15 -0.16
CA ALA A 71 14.87 -7.04 0.59
C ALA A 71 14.35 -5.59 0.65
N TYR A 72 15.24 -4.65 0.96
CA TYR A 72 14.93 -3.21 0.94
C TYR A 72 14.48 -2.72 -0.43
N ILE A 73 15.19 -3.10 -1.50
CA ILE A 73 14.81 -2.67 -2.86
C ILE A 73 13.44 -3.23 -3.24
N TYR A 74 13.18 -4.50 -2.95
CA TYR A 74 11.89 -5.11 -3.22
C TYR A 74 10.76 -4.41 -2.45
N GLU A 75 10.96 -4.10 -1.16
CA GLU A 75 10.03 -3.27 -0.38
C GLU A 75 9.77 -1.91 -1.05
N LYS A 76 10.82 -1.19 -1.48
CA LYS A 76 10.68 0.13 -2.14
C LYS A 76 10.02 0.07 -3.50
N LYS A 77 10.15 -1.05 -4.21
CA LYS A 77 9.40 -1.33 -5.45
C LYS A 77 7.97 -1.80 -5.18
N GLY A 78 7.63 -2.10 -3.93
CA GLY A 78 6.35 -2.70 -3.55
C GLY A 78 6.20 -4.17 -3.94
N ASP A 79 7.32 -4.85 -4.20
CA ASP A 79 7.37 -6.29 -4.46
C ASP A 79 7.51 -7.04 -3.13
N ASP A 80 6.40 -7.04 -2.39
CA ASP A 80 6.32 -7.59 -1.03
C ASP A 80 6.68 -9.10 -1.01
N ILE A 81 6.38 -9.85 -2.09
CA ILE A 81 6.68 -11.28 -2.20
C ILE A 81 8.18 -11.54 -2.28
N ASN A 82 8.91 -10.85 -3.16
CA ASN A 82 10.35 -11.05 -3.26
C ASN A 82 11.09 -10.47 -2.04
N ALA A 83 10.54 -9.45 -1.38
CA ALA A 83 11.05 -8.99 -0.09
C ALA A 83 10.98 -10.11 0.98
N LEU A 84 9.84 -10.80 1.12
CA LEU A 84 9.70 -11.93 2.05
C LEU A 84 10.68 -13.07 1.73
N LYS A 85 10.90 -13.41 0.46
CA LYS A 85 11.89 -14.43 0.07
C LYS A 85 13.31 -14.06 0.52
N MET A 86 13.69 -12.78 0.44
CA MET A 86 14.99 -12.34 0.93
C MET A 86 15.06 -12.41 2.46
N PHE A 87 13.99 -12.06 3.16
CA PHE A 87 13.90 -12.22 4.62
C PHE A 87 13.92 -13.68 5.07
N ASP A 88 13.28 -14.60 4.34
CA ASP A 88 13.37 -16.05 4.62
C ASP A 88 14.82 -16.54 4.56
N LYS A 89 15.59 -16.10 3.56
CA LYS A 89 17.02 -16.40 3.48
C LYS A 89 17.80 -15.80 4.64
N LEU A 90 17.54 -14.55 5.00
CA LEU A 90 18.18 -13.88 6.14
C LEU A 90 17.88 -14.60 7.48
N LEU A 91 16.64 -15.05 7.67
CA LEU A 91 16.24 -15.84 8.84
C LEU A 91 16.81 -17.27 8.82
N SER A 92 17.11 -17.83 7.64
CA SER A 92 17.81 -19.10 7.55
C SER A 92 19.27 -19.00 8.05
N ILE A 93 19.89 -17.84 7.88
CA ILE A 93 21.23 -17.52 8.40
C ILE A 93 21.18 -17.26 9.91
N ASN A 94 20.25 -16.40 10.35
CA ASN A 94 20.04 -16.11 11.76
C ASN A 94 18.54 -16.05 12.09
N LYS A 95 18.02 -17.14 12.68
CA LYS A 95 16.61 -17.30 13.04
C LYS A 95 16.15 -16.37 14.16
N GLU A 96 17.09 -15.87 14.97
CA GLU A 96 16.83 -15.03 16.13
C GLU A 96 17.15 -13.55 15.86
N ASN A 97 17.20 -13.15 14.59
CA ASN A 97 17.36 -11.74 14.26
C ASN A 97 16.03 -10.98 14.43
N SER A 98 15.85 -10.37 15.61
CA SER A 98 14.65 -9.59 15.96
C SER A 98 14.28 -8.55 14.91
N LEU A 99 15.28 -7.87 14.32
CA LEU A 99 15.04 -6.84 13.31
C LEU A 99 14.44 -7.42 12.02
N ILE A 100 15.01 -8.53 11.52
CA ILE A 100 14.49 -9.19 10.31
C ILE A 100 13.09 -9.75 10.56
N LEU A 101 12.83 -10.32 11.75
CA LEU A 101 11.49 -10.77 12.13
C LEU A 101 10.49 -9.62 12.15
N CYS A 102 10.88 -8.44 12.66
CA CYS A 102 10.02 -7.26 12.64
C CYS A 102 9.70 -6.84 11.20
N TYR A 103 10.69 -6.71 10.33
CA TYR A 103 10.45 -6.33 8.94
C TYR A 103 9.61 -7.36 8.18
N TYR A 104 9.80 -8.65 8.46
CA TYR A 104 8.92 -9.69 7.94
C TYR A 104 7.46 -9.41 8.31
N GLY A 105 7.20 -9.10 9.60
CA GLY A 105 5.88 -8.71 10.07
C GLY A 105 5.34 -7.46 9.37
N GLU A 106 6.18 -6.44 9.12
CA GLU A 106 5.77 -5.23 8.40
C GLU A 106 5.36 -5.51 6.95
N ILE A 107 6.12 -6.33 6.22
CA ILE A 107 5.73 -6.74 4.87
C ILE A 107 4.43 -7.53 4.90
N LEU A 108 4.23 -8.42 5.88
CA LEU A 108 2.95 -9.12 6.06
C LEU A 108 1.79 -8.14 6.32
N CYS A 109 2.00 -7.07 7.09
CA CYS A 109 1.00 -6.02 7.27
C CYS A 109 0.69 -5.27 5.95
N ASN A 110 1.72 -4.97 5.13
CA ASN A 110 1.51 -4.38 3.79
C ASN A 110 0.66 -5.28 2.90
N MET A 111 0.82 -6.60 3.07
CA MET A 111 0.01 -7.63 2.40
C MET A 111 -1.32 -7.93 3.11
N THR A 112 -1.70 -7.13 4.11
CA THR A 112 -2.92 -7.26 4.95
C THR A 112 -3.01 -8.55 5.77
N GLN A 113 -1.91 -9.28 5.94
CA GLN A 113 -1.82 -10.53 6.71
C GLN A 113 -1.50 -10.26 8.20
N TYR A 114 -2.36 -9.49 8.88
CA TYR A 114 -2.10 -9.01 10.25
C TYR A 114 -1.91 -10.12 11.29
N SER A 115 -2.71 -11.19 11.23
CA SER A 115 -2.58 -12.31 12.18
C SER A 115 -1.23 -13.01 12.06
N LYS A 116 -0.71 -13.17 10.83
CA LYS A 116 0.64 -13.72 10.63
C LYS A 116 1.70 -12.73 11.08
N ALA A 117 1.54 -11.44 10.79
CA ALA A 117 2.45 -10.39 11.20
C ALA A 117 2.65 -10.36 12.73
N ILE A 118 1.57 -10.50 13.50
CA ILE A 118 1.60 -10.56 14.98
C ILE A 118 2.49 -11.69 15.49
N LEU A 119 2.51 -12.86 14.83
CA LEU A 119 3.39 -13.97 15.22
C LEU A 119 4.87 -13.57 15.08
N TYR A 120 5.23 -12.90 13.99
CA TYR A 120 6.59 -12.43 13.75
C TYR A 120 6.99 -11.30 14.69
N PHE A 121 6.12 -10.30 14.91
CA PHE A 121 6.38 -9.25 15.91
C PHE A 121 6.50 -9.82 17.33
N THR A 122 5.72 -10.84 17.67
CA THR A 122 5.81 -11.48 18.99
C THR A 122 7.13 -12.23 19.17
N LYS A 123 7.60 -12.93 18.14
CA LYS A 123 8.95 -13.53 18.15
C LYS A 123 10.03 -12.44 18.28
N ALA A 124 9.95 -11.38 17.50
CA ALA A 124 10.88 -10.24 17.56
C ALA A 124 10.93 -9.62 18.98
N ASN A 125 9.77 -9.37 19.59
CA ASN A 125 9.66 -8.84 20.95
C ASN A 125 10.09 -9.85 22.03
N THR A 126 10.05 -11.16 21.77
CA THR A 126 10.58 -12.16 22.71
C THR A 126 12.11 -12.12 22.75
N ILE A 127 12.73 -11.89 21.60
CA ILE A 127 14.19 -11.77 21.46
C ILE A 127 14.68 -10.41 21.98
N ASP A 128 13.97 -9.34 21.64
CA ASP A 128 14.33 -7.96 21.99
C ASP A 128 13.10 -7.25 22.61
N PRO A 129 12.87 -7.43 23.92
CA PRO A 129 11.67 -6.96 24.60
C PRO A 129 11.65 -5.46 24.89
N GLU A 130 12.78 -4.76 24.78
CA GLU A 130 12.88 -3.31 25.00
C GLU A 130 12.76 -2.53 23.68
N ASN A 131 12.66 -3.22 22.55
CA ASN A 131 12.49 -2.60 21.25
C ASN A 131 11.06 -2.09 21.05
N ILE A 132 10.89 -0.79 21.30
CA ILE A 132 9.64 -0.05 21.13
C ILE A 132 9.05 -0.21 19.72
N HIS A 133 9.88 -0.38 18.69
CA HIS A 133 9.40 -0.54 17.31
C HIS A 133 8.60 -1.84 17.13
N ASN A 134 9.10 -2.96 17.68
CA ASN A 134 8.41 -4.24 17.66
C ASN A 134 7.03 -4.14 18.34
N LEU A 135 6.97 -3.48 19.50
CA LEU A 135 5.74 -3.25 20.25
C LEU A 135 4.76 -2.37 19.47
N ASN A 136 5.23 -1.26 18.90
CA ASN A 136 4.40 -0.35 18.10
C ASN A 136 3.77 -1.07 16.90
N LYS A 137 4.56 -1.82 16.14
CA LYS A 137 4.07 -2.53 14.95
C LYS A 137 3.07 -3.63 15.32
N ARG A 138 3.30 -4.33 16.44
CA ARG A 138 2.35 -5.30 16.96
C ARG A 138 1.05 -4.67 17.45
N ALA A 139 1.14 -3.54 18.17
CA ALA A 139 -0.02 -2.80 18.64
C ALA A 139 -0.91 -2.33 17.48
N ILE A 140 -0.32 -1.85 16.37
CA ILE A 140 -1.07 -1.49 15.16
C ILE A 140 -1.77 -2.71 14.55
N ALA A 141 -1.09 -3.85 14.44
CA ALA A 141 -1.70 -5.06 13.91
C ALA A 141 -2.84 -5.57 14.81
N TYR A 142 -2.69 -5.53 16.13
CA TYR A 142 -3.77 -5.83 17.07
C TYR A 142 -4.93 -4.86 16.96
N TYR A 143 -4.67 -3.56 16.75
CA TYR A 143 -5.71 -2.56 16.58
C TYR A 143 -6.56 -2.87 15.35
N ILE A 144 -5.94 -3.25 14.22
CA ILE A 144 -6.67 -3.60 12.99
C ILE A 144 -7.49 -4.88 13.18
N LEU A 145 -6.98 -5.83 13.97
CA LEU A 145 -7.76 -7.01 14.37
C LEU A 145 -8.76 -6.75 15.51
N GLN A 146 -8.90 -5.49 15.94
CA GLN A 146 -9.78 -5.04 17.01
C GLN A 146 -9.49 -5.69 18.38
N GLU A 147 -8.27 -6.17 18.60
CA GLU A 147 -7.79 -6.74 19.86
C GLU A 147 -7.33 -5.65 20.82
N TYR A 148 -8.22 -4.69 21.13
CA TYR A 148 -7.87 -3.42 21.76
C TYR A 148 -7.20 -3.54 23.15
N ASP A 149 -7.53 -4.57 23.93
CA ASP A 149 -6.90 -4.76 25.24
C ASP A 149 -5.41 -5.12 25.10
N LYS A 150 -5.04 -5.87 24.05
CA LYS A 150 -3.64 -6.15 23.74
C LYS A 150 -2.92 -4.91 23.20
N VAL A 151 -3.62 -4.07 22.43
CA VAL A 151 -3.09 -2.76 22.02
C VAL A 151 -2.72 -1.93 23.24
N LEU A 152 -3.64 -1.78 24.20
CA LEU A 152 -3.39 -1.00 25.42
C LEU A 152 -2.23 -1.58 26.24
N SER A 153 -2.12 -2.90 26.35
CA SER A 153 -1.00 -3.55 27.03
C SER A 153 0.35 -3.25 26.37
N ASP A 154 0.45 -3.33 25.05
CA ASP A 154 1.68 -3.01 24.32
C ASP A 154 2.02 -1.51 24.47
N LEU A 155 1.01 -0.63 24.39
CA LEU A 155 1.19 0.81 24.55
C LEU A 155 1.62 1.21 25.97
N ASP A 156 1.09 0.55 27.00
CA ASP A 156 1.51 0.79 28.38
C ASP A 156 2.98 0.43 28.58
N LYS A 157 3.44 -0.67 27.98
CA LYS A 157 4.85 -1.05 27.99
C LYS A 157 5.72 -0.03 27.24
N ILE A 158 5.26 0.48 26.09
CA ILE A 158 6.00 1.52 25.36
C ILE A 158 6.12 2.80 26.19
N ILE A 159 5.03 3.24 26.85
CA ILE A 159 5.04 4.44 27.69
C ILE A 159 5.94 4.25 28.93
N GLN A 160 6.09 3.03 29.45
CA GLN A 160 7.03 2.73 30.51
C GLN A 160 8.50 2.85 30.05
N LEU A 161 8.81 2.40 28.82
CA LEU A 161 10.15 2.48 28.23
C LEU A 161 10.49 3.90 27.76
N ASP A 162 9.51 4.61 27.21
CA ASP A 162 9.62 5.97 26.70
C ASP A 162 8.36 6.79 27.08
N PRO A 163 8.40 7.49 28.21
CA PRO A 163 7.28 8.31 28.68
C PRO A 163 6.89 9.47 27.76
N PHE A 164 7.75 9.84 26.81
CA PHE A 164 7.55 10.93 25.85
C PHE A 164 7.21 10.43 24.44
N ASN A 165 6.81 9.16 24.30
CA ASN A 165 6.45 8.61 23.00
C ASN A 165 5.10 9.15 22.49
N SER A 166 5.13 10.14 21.59
CA SER A 166 3.92 10.77 21.03
C SER A 166 3.00 9.75 20.34
N SER A 167 3.58 8.85 19.54
CA SER A 167 2.83 7.83 18.79
C SER A 167 2.07 6.86 19.71
N ALA A 168 2.64 6.51 20.87
CA ALA A 168 1.97 5.66 21.84
C ALA A 168 0.73 6.33 22.44
N TYR A 169 0.82 7.60 22.84
CA TYR A 169 -0.36 8.33 23.36
C TYR A 169 -1.41 8.57 22.27
N TYR A 170 -0.99 8.84 21.03
CA TYR A 170 -1.89 8.96 19.89
C TYR A 170 -2.69 7.66 19.69
N LEU A 171 -2.00 6.52 19.55
CA LEU A 171 -2.67 5.24 19.33
C LEU A 171 -3.52 4.83 20.54
N LYS A 172 -3.12 5.19 21.76
CA LYS A 172 -3.89 4.95 22.98
C LYS A 172 -5.20 5.75 22.99
N SER A 173 -5.14 7.04 22.63
CA SER A 173 -6.32 7.89 22.47
C SER A 173 -7.27 7.32 21.41
N LEU A 174 -6.72 6.92 20.27
CA LEU A 174 -7.48 6.34 19.17
C LEU A 174 -8.15 5.01 19.57
N THR A 175 -7.45 4.18 20.34
CA THR A 175 -7.95 2.89 20.87
C THR A 175 -9.11 3.11 21.84
N TYR A 176 -9.00 4.07 22.76
CA TYR A 176 -10.13 4.39 23.63
C TYR A 176 -11.30 4.98 22.86
N TYR A 177 -11.04 5.83 21.86
CA TYR A 177 -12.09 6.39 21.02
C TYR A 177 -12.85 5.30 20.23
N THR A 178 -12.13 4.34 19.63
CA THR A 178 -12.74 3.17 18.95
C THR A 178 -13.54 2.29 19.90
N LYS A 179 -13.09 2.11 21.14
CA LYS A 179 -13.86 1.42 22.20
C LYS A 179 -15.05 2.23 22.73
N ASN A 180 -15.31 3.43 22.20
CA ASN A 180 -16.31 4.38 22.68
C ASN A 180 -16.09 4.87 24.14
N ASP A 181 -14.86 4.78 24.64
CA ASP A 181 -14.44 5.32 25.93
C ASP A 181 -13.88 6.74 25.75
N ILE A 182 -14.81 7.69 25.62
CA ILE A 182 -14.48 9.09 25.32
C ILE A 182 -13.68 9.75 26.46
N ILE A 183 -13.85 9.30 27.70
CA ILE A 183 -13.16 9.87 28.86
C ILE A 183 -11.66 9.54 28.77
N ASN A 184 -11.33 8.25 28.63
CA ASN A 184 -9.93 7.83 28.54
C ASN A 184 -9.28 8.25 27.22
N ALA A 185 -10.07 8.38 26.14
CA ALA A 185 -9.60 8.97 24.89
C ALA A 185 -9.13 10.42 25.11
N LYS A 186 -9.96 11.27 25.73
CA LYS A 186 -9.60 12.67 26.03
C LYS A 186 -8.40 12.78 26.96
N ILE A 187 -8.30 11.92 27.97
CA ILE A 187 -7.13 11.88 28.87
C ILE A 187 -5.85 11.58 28.07
N SER A 188 -5.89 10.58 27.20
CA SER A 188 -4.73 10.18 26.38
C SER A 188 -4.40 11.24 25.33
N PHE A 189 -5.40 11.87 24.72
CA PHE A 189 -5.24 13.02 23.82
C PHE A 189 -4.55 14.21 24.51
N ASN A 190 -4.94 14.54 25.75
CA ASN A 190 -4.30 15.63 26.48
C ASN A 190 -2.83 15.32 26.76
N LYS A 191 -2.50 14.07 27.13
CA LYS A 191 -1.10 13.64 27.28
C LYS A 191 -0.33 13.74 25.97
N PHE A 192 -0.93 13.29 24.86
CA PHE A 192 -0.37 13.43 23.52
C PHE A 192 -0.06 14.91 23.18
N ALA A 193 -1.02 15.82 23.39
CA ALA A 193 -0.84 17.25 23.13
C ALA A 193 0.25 17.89 23.99
N ILE A 194 0.41 17.46 25.25
CA ILE A 194 1.51 17.92 26.12
C ILE A 194 2.86 17.45 25.58
N VAL A 195 2.98 16.16 25.22
CA VAL A 195 4.23 15.61 24.63
C VAL A 195 4.60 16.35 23.34
N LEU A 196 3.60 16.60 22.47
CA LEU A 196 3.77 17.34 21.22
C LEU A 196 4.30 18.76 21.39
N SER A 197 3.89 19.46 22.45
CA SER A 197 4.40 20.82 22.72
C SER A 197 5.92 20.85 22.89
N ASN A 198 6.54 19.69 23.11
CA ASN A 198 7.98 19.50 23.24
C ASN A 198 8.64 18.84 21.99
N SER A 199 7.86 18.37 21.00
CA SER A 199 8.36 17.65 19.80
C SER A 199 7.73 18.19 18.50
N GLY A 200 8.41 19.09 17.80
CA GLY A 200 7.88 19.82 16.64
C GLY A 200 7.91 19.09 15.29
N ASN A 201 7.41 17.84 15.18
CA ASN A 201 7.37 17.13 13.88
C ASN A 201 6.09 17.40 13.07
N SER A 202 6.18 17.30 11.74
CA SER A 202 5.07 17.48 10.80
C SER A 202 3.99 16.39 10.91
N LEU A 203 4.37 15.15 11.20
CA LEU A 203 3.45 14.01 11.33
C LEU A 203 2.60 14.08 12.61
N ASP A 204 3.27 14.44 13.69
CA ASP A 204 2.73 14.75 15.01
C ASP A 204 1.54 15.74 14.92
N ASN A 205 1.64 16.77 14.08
CA ASN A 205 0.55 17.72 13.83
C ASN A 205 -0.66 17.09 13.11
N ILE A 206 -0.44 16.11 12.23
CA ILE A 206 -1.54 15.43 11.51
C ILE A 206 -2.29 14.53 12.48
N GLN A 207 -1.56 13.77 13.29
CA GLN A 207 -2.11 12.95 14.36
C GLN A 207 -2.94 13.80 15.34
N LEU A 208 -2.47 15.01 15.66
CA LEU A 208 -3.22 15.97 16.47
C LEU A 208 -4.54 16.38 15.81
N PHE A 209 -4.50 16.85 14.57
CA PHE A 209 -5.72 17.26 13.87
C PHE A 209 -6.69 16.10 13.64
N HIS A 210 -6.17 14.90 13.48
CA HIS A 210 -6.96 13.70 13.37
C HIS A 210 -7.73 13.39 14.67
N LEU A 211 -7.04 13.38 15.82
CA LEU A 211 -7.70 13.19 17.10
C LEU A 211 -8.66 14.34 17.44
N GLU A 212 -8.31 15.59 17.12
CA GLU A 212 -9.23 16.72 17.28
C GLU A 212 -10.49 16.53 16.43
N TYR A 213 -10.36 16.13 15.17
CA TYR A 213 -11.50 15.82 14.30
C TYR A 213 -12.41 14.74 14.92
N LEU A 214 -11.83 13.62 15.37
CA LEU A 214 -12.58 12.52 15.95
C LEU A 214 -13.30 12.94 17.25
N LEU A 215 -12.57 13.55 18.19
CA LEU A 215 -13.11 13.94 19.50
C LEU A 215 -14.15 15.08 19.41
N ASN A 216 -14.07 15.91 18.36
CA ASN A 216 -14.98 17.05 18.15
C ASN A 216 -16.13 16.75 17.18
N LYS A 217 -16.24 15.52 16.65
CA LYS A 217 -17.20 15.15 15.60
C LYS A 217 -18.66 15.55 15.88
N ASN A 218 -19.04 15.63 17.15
CA ASN A 218 -20.42 15.96 17.57
C ASN A 218 -20.68 17.47 17.78
N SER A 219 -19.71 18.35 17.48
CA SER A 219 -19.83 19.80 17.70
C SER A 219 -19.40 20.59 16.45
N PHE A 220 -20.36 21.20 15.77
CA PHE A 220 -20.09 22.07 14.61
C PHE A 220 -19.11 23.21 14.95
N LYS A 221 -19.22 23.78 16.15
CA LYS A 221 -18.32 24.84 16.62
C LYS A 221 -16.88 24.34 16.71
N ASP A 222 -16.68 23.18 17.33
CA ASP A 222 -15.35 22.63 17.56
C ASP A 222 -14.75 22.08 16.26
N LEU A 223 -15.54 21.47 15.38
CA LEU A 223 -15.11 21.09 14.03
C LEU A 223 -14.68 22.31 13.20
N ASN A 224 -15.39 23.44 13.28
CA ASN A 224 -14.96 24.67 12.61
C ASN A 224 -13.63 25.20 13.18
N ASN A 225 -13.42 25.08 14.49
CA ASN A 225 -12.16 25.45 15.11
C ASN A 225 -11.01 24.55 14.61
N THR A 226 -11.20 23.23 14.61
CA THR A 226 -10.24 22.25 14.07
C THR A 226 -9.94 22.54 12.60
N LEU A 227 -10.97 22.78 11.78
CA LEU A 227 -10.81 23.16 10.37
C LEU A 227 -9.99 24.46 10.20
N SER A 228 -10.22 25.46 11.06
CA SER A 228 -9.45 26.70 11.01
C SER A 228 -7.96 26.47 11.31
N LYS A 229 -7.62 25.55 12.23
CA LYS A 229 -6.24 25.18 12.54
C LYS A 229 -5.61 24.43 11.36
N ILE A 230 -6.32 23.47 10.79
CA ILE A 230 -5.89 22.72 9.59
C ILE A 230 -5.58 23.69 8.44
N ASN A 231 -6.45 24.66 8.17
CA ASN A 231 -6.29 25.60 7.05
C ASN A 231 -5.12 26.59 7.24
N ARG A 232 -4.70 26.88 8.49
CA ARG A 232 -3.52 27.70 8.76
C ARG A 232 -2.22 26.93 8.51
N ASN A 233 -2.24 25.60 8.55
CA ASN A 233 -1.06 24.78 8.33
C ASN A 233 -0.80 24.60 6.83
N ARG A 234 0.30 25.16 6.33
CA ARG A 234 0.69 25.13 4.91
C ARG A 234 1.74 24.07 4.56
N ASN A 235 2.13 23.21 5.51
CA ASN A 235 3.23 22.27 5.30
C ASN A 235 2.95 21.33 4.12
N GLU A 236 3.92 21.24 3.19
CA GLU A 236 3.74 20.56 1.90
C GLU A 236 3.94 19.05 1.97
N ASN A 237 4.80 18.56 2.88
CA ASN A 237 5.30 17.18 2.84
C ASN A 237 4.26 16.10 3.13
N ASN A 238 3.12 16.43 3.75
CA ASN A 238 2.07 15.47 4.12
C ASN A 238 0.67 15.94 3.73
N ARG A 239 0.55 16.61 2.57
CA ARG A 239 -0.71 17.17 2.07
C ARG A 239 -1.84 16.13 1.99
N LYS A 240 -1.55 14.87 1.66
CA LYS A 240 -2.57 13.82 1.46
C LYS A 240 -3.43 13.57 2.70
N LEU A 241 -2.81 13.18 3.82
CA LEU A 241 -3.53 12.86 5.05
C LEU A 241 -4.27 14.08 5.61
N LEU A 242 -3.64 15.26 5.52
CA LEU A 242 -4.29 16.49 5.96
C LEU A 242 -5.47 16.87 5.07
N CYS A 243 -5.35 16.72 3.75
CA CYS A 243 -6.47 16.89 2.81
C CYS A 243 -7.59 15.89 3.10
N PHE A 244 -7.26 14.64 3.45
CA PHE A 244 -8.25 13.65 3.83
C PHE A 244 -9.03 14.04 5.09
N ILE A 245 -8.34 14.41 6.18
CA ILE A 245 -8.98 14.91 7.42
C ILE A 245 -9.83 16.15 7.11
N ARG A 246 -9.32 17.07 6.29
CA ARG A 246 -10.04 18.28 5.89
C ARG A 246 -11.30 17.95 5.08
N CYS A 247 -11.22 16.99 4.17
CA CYS A 247 -12.36 16.52 3.39
C CYS A 247 -13.43 15.93 4.32
N LYS A 248 -13.06 14.99 5.21
CA LYS A 248 -13.98 14.43 6.22
C LYS A 248 -14.62 15.52 7.07
N THR A 249 -13.83 16.49 7.54
CA THR A 249 -14.34 17.63 8.33
C THR A 249 -15.37 18.46 7.55
N TYR A 250 -15.14 18.74 6.27
CA TYR A 250 -16.12 19.43 5.43
C TYR A 250 -17.40 18.62 5.21
N VAL A 251 -17.28 17.30 5.05
CA VAL A 251 -18.44 16.39 4.92
C VAL A 251 -19.29 16.43 6.19
N GLU A 252 -18.69 16.29 7.38
CA GLU A 252 -19.42 16.38 8.66
C GLU A 252 -20.09 17.75 8.85
N LEU A 253 -19.43 18.83 8.39
CA LEU A 253 -19.97 20.18 8.42
C LEU A 253 -21.04 20.46 7.34
N LYS A 254 -21.40 19.46 6.52
CA LYS A 254 -22.32 19.57 5.38
C LYS A 254 -21.90 20.61 4.32
N ARG A 255 -20.60 20.89 4.22
CA ARG A 255 -20.00 21.81 3.24
C ARG A 255 -19.52 21.03 2.02
N TYR A 256 -20.46 20.39 1.33
CA TYR A 256 -20.14 19.38 0.32
C TYR A 256 -19.38 19.92 -0.90
N TYR A 257 -19.61 21.18 -1.29
CA TYR A 257 -18.84 21.83 -2.36
C TYR A 257 -17.35 21.90 -2.02
N ASN A 258 -17.02 22.34 -0.80
CA ASN A 258 -15.63 22.39 -0.33
C ASN A 258 -15.05 20.98 -0.19
N ALA A 259 -15.84 20.03 0.32
CA ALA A 259 -15.41 18.63 0.41
C ALA A 259 -15.04 18.05 -0.96
N LYS A 260 -15.87 18.27 -1.98
CA LYS A 260 -15.60 17.85 -3.37
C LYS A 260 -14.32 18.47 -3.91
N SER A 261 -14.14 19.78 -3.78
CA SER A 261 -12.92 20.46 -4.24
C SER A 261 -11.65 19.90 -3.58
N VAL A 262 -11.70 19.61 -2.27
CA VAL A 262 -10.57 18.97 -1.57
C VAL A 262 -10.36 17.53 -2.00
N LEU A 263 -11.43 16.78 -2.28
CA LEU A 263 -11.37 15.40 -2.77
C LEU A 263 -10.73 15.33 -4.16
N ASP A 264 -11.10 16.23 -5.07
CA ASP A 264 -10.48 16.29 -6.41
C ASP A 264 -8.99 16.60 -6.32
N THR A 265 -8.61 17.47 -5.38
CA THR A 265 -7.19 17.73 -5.05
C THR A 265 -6.50 16.48 -4.51
N LEU A 266 -7.16 15.72 -3.62
CA LEU A 266 -6.60 14.49 -3.05
C LEU A 266 -6.32 13.44 -4.13
N LEU A 267 -7.30 13.22 -5.02
CA LEU A 267 -7.21 12.27 -6.13
C LEU A 267 -6.14 12.66 -7.15
N TYR A 268 -5.85 13.95 -7.32
CA TYR A 268 -4.74 14.40 -8.15
C TYR A 268 -3.38 13.96 -7.58
N PHE A 269 -3.21 14.00 -6.26
CA PHE A 269 -1.95 13.61 -5.61
C PHE A 269 -1.85 12.12 -5.31
N ASP A 270 -2.98 11.42 -5.18
CA ASP A 270 -3.02 10.03 -4.81
C ASP A 270 -3.59 9.13 -5.90
N ALA A 271 -2.73 8.26 -6.41
CA ALA A 271 -3.09 7.27 -7.42
C ALA A 271 -3.97 6.15 -6.83
N SER A 272 -3.99 6.00 -5.50
CA SER A 272 -4.82 5.03 -4.80
C SER A 272 -6.25 5.57 -4.58
N TYR A 273 -7.24 4.90 -5.14
CA TYR A 273 -8.66 5.25 -4.95
C TYR A 273 -9.19 4.87 -3.57
N ILE A 274 -8.34 4.29 -2.73
CA ILE A 274 -8.62 3.79 -1.38
C ILE A 274 -9.30 4.87 -0.53
N HIS A 275 -8.77 6.10 -0.54
CA HIS A 275 -9.31 7.23 0.20
C HIS A 275 -10.72 7.65 -0.25
N LEU A 276 -10.94 7.69 -1.57
CA LEU A 276 -12.25 8.00 -2.15
C LEU A 276 -13.28 6.95 -1.75
N PHE A 277 -12.90 5.68 -1.87
CA PHE A 277 -13.78 4.57 -1.56
C PHE A 277 -14.18 4.57 -0.08
N GLN A 278 -13.23 4.83 0.82
CA GLN A 278 -13.52 4.99 2.24
C GLN A 278 -14.54 6.11 2.50
N LEU A 279 -14.33 7.30 1.92
CA LEU A 279 -15.25 8.44 2.08
C LEU A 279 -16.66 8.14 1.57
N LEU A 280 -16.77 7.50 0.40
CA LEU A 280 -18.06 7.17 -0.22
C LEU A 280 -18.82 6.06 0.52
N GLN A 281 -18.09 5.17 1.21
CA GLN A 281 -18.67 4.12 2.04
C GLN A 281 -19.17 4.67 3.38
N GLU A 282 -18.43 5.60 4.00
CA GLU A 282 -18.79 6.18 5.30
C GLU A 282 -19.91 7.24 5.23
N HIS A 283 -20.06 7.96 4.10
CA HIS A 283 -20.94 9.13 4.00
C HIS A 283 -21.91 9.06 2.81
N SER A 284 -23.08 8.43 3.02
CA SER A 284 -24.14 8.32 2.01
C SER A 284 -24.67 9.66 1.48
N ASP A 285 -24.76 10.68 2.34
CA ASP A 285 -25.29 11.99 1.97
C ASP A 285 -24.34 12.73 1.03
N PHE A 286 -23.03 12.66 1.31
CA PHE A 286 -22.01 13.24 0.45
C PHE A 286 -21.90 12.49 -0.88
N ARG A 287 -22.03 11.16 -0.87
CA ARG A 287 -22.16 10.34 -2.10
C ARG A 287 -23.35 10.81 -2.94
N SER A 288 -24.50 11.05 -2.32
CA SER A 288 -25.70 11.54 -3.03
C SER A 288 -25.46 12.93 -3.63
N TYR A 289 -24.84 13.83 -2.89
CA TYR A 289 -24.44 15.15 -3.41
C TYR A 289 -23.49 15.08 -4.62
N LEU A 290 -22.51 14.18 -4.59
CA LEU A 290 -21.58 14.00 -5.72
C LEU A 290 -22.32 13.55 -6.98
N ILE A 291 -23.30 12.66 -6.84
CA ILE A 291 -24.16 12.19 -7.93
C ILE A 291 -25.02 13.35 -8.45
N GLU A 292 -25.70 14.10 -7.57
CA GLU A 292 -26.61 15.18 -7.97
C GLU A 292 -25.90 16.36 -8.65
N THR A 293 -24.72 16.73 -8.16
CA THR A 293 -23.95 17.85 -8.72
C THR A 293 -23.22 17.49 -10.00
N HIS A 294 -22.97 16.21 -10.23
CA HIS A 294 -22.51 15.76 -11.51
C HIS A 294 -23.70 15.75 -12.47
N LYS A 295 -23.73 16.69 -13.42
CA LYS A 295 -24.68 16.65 -14.52
C LYS A 295 -24.33 15.45 -15.39
N ILE A 296 -24.88 14.28 -15.02
CA ILE A 296 -24.82 13.09 -15.85
C ILE A 296 -25.38 13.51 -17.20
N ASN A 297 -24.52 13.51 -18.22
CA ASN A 297 -25.01 13.62 -19.58
C ASN A 297 -25.88 12.39 -19.78
N ASN A 298 -27.21 12.57 -19.82
CA ASN A 298 -28.17 11.50 -20.00
C ASN A 298 -28.10 10.97 -21.44
N ASN A 299 -26.92 10.53 -21.88
CA ASN A 299 -26.74 9.79 -23.10
C ASN A 299 -27.25 8.37 -22.83
N LEU A 300 -28.58 8.26 -22.80
CA LEU A 300 -29.31 7.03 -22.46
C LEU A 300 -28.81 5.84 -23.29
N PHE A 301 -28.37 6.12 -24.51
CA PHE A 301 -27.76 5.16 -25.44
C PHE A 301 -26.47 4.54 -24.88
N THR A 302 -25.48 5.36 -24.50
CA THR A 302 -24.19 4.91 -23.95
C THR A 302 -24.38 4.07 -22.68
N TYR A 303 -25.30 4.46 -21.79
CA TYR A 303 -25.59 3.68 -20.58
C TYR A 303 -26.37 2.40 -20.82
N THR A 304 -27.16 2.34 -21.88
CA THR A 304 -27.85 1.13 -22.29
C THR A 304 -26.87 0.14 -22.94
N GLU A 305 -25.80 0.62 -23.58
CA GLU A 305 -24.69 -0.20 -24.07
C GLU A 305 -23.77 -0.67 -22.94
N LEU A 306 -23.38 0.22 -22.04
CA LEU A 306 -22.54 -0.08 -20.85
C LEU A 306 -23.31 -0.82 -19.74
N LYS A 307 -24.65 -0.76 -19.82
CA LYS A 307 -25.63 -1.44 -18.94
C LYS A 307 -25.47 -1.11 -17.46
N VAL A 308 -25.11 0.14 -17.19
CA VAL A 308 -24.94 0.69 -15.85
C VAL A 308 -26.31 0.89 -15.20
N ILE A 309 -26.48 0.35 -13.98
CA ILE A 309 -27.81 0.08 -13.40
C ILE A 309 -28.34 1.25 -12.54
N ASN A 310 -27.45 1.99 -11.87
CA ASN A 310 -27.83 3.06 -10.94
C ASN A 310 -26.98 4.32 -11.12
N GLU A 311 -27.50 5.45 -10.66
CA GLU A 311 -26.86 6.77 -10.80
C GLU A 311 -25.46 6.82 -10.17
N PHE A 312 -25.24 6.08 -9.08
CA PHE A 312 -23.89 5.98 -8.50
C PHE A 312 -22.90 5.30 -9.44
N SER A 313 -23.31 4.20 -10.08
CA SER A 313 -22.45 3.48 -11.02
C SER A 313 -22.19 4.31 -12.27
N LYS A 314 -23.16 5.16 -12.69
CA LYS A 314 -22.95 6.13 -13.78
C LYS A 314 -21.91 7.16 -13.41
N TYR A 315 -22.04 7.77 -12.23
CA TYR A 315 -21.05 8.69 -11.68
C TYR A 315 -19.65 8.05 -11.60
N MET A 316 -19.55 6.85 -11.03
CA MET A 316 -18.27 6.13 -10.91
C MET A 316 -17.67 5.79 -12.28
N TYR A 317 -18.48 5.50 -13.28
CA TYR A 317 -18.01 5.23 -14.62
C TYR A 317 -17.54 6.51 -15.33
N GLU A 318 -18.36 7.56 -15.39
CA GLU A 318 -18.04 8.79 -16.13
C GLU A 318 -16.90 9.58 -15.48
N GLU A 319 -16.98 9.81 -14.17
CA GLU A 319 -16.05 10.71 -13.49
C GLU A 319 -14.79 10.01 -13.00
N LYS A 320 -14.90 8.72 -12.69
CA LYS A 320 -13.86 7.96 -12.01
C LYS A 320 -13.33 6.80 -12.84
N GLN A 321 -13.90 6.54 -14.02
CA GLN A 321 -13.50 5.46 -14.93
C GLN A 321 -13.52 4.08 -14.25
N VAL A 322 -14.47 3.87 -13.32
CA VAL A 322 -14.68 2.61 -12.59
C VAL A 322 -15.92 1.92 -13.12
N TYR A 323 -15.76 0.71 -13.64
CA TYR A 323 -16.84 -0.17 -14.06
C TYR A 323 -17.05 -1.29 -13.05
N PHE A 324 -18.18 -1.26 -12.33
CA PHE A 324 -18.56 -2.36 -11.45
C PHE A 324 -18.99 -3.57 -12.26
N ILE A 325 -18.34 -4.71 -12.00
CA ILE A 325 -18.59 -5.97 -12.68
C ILE A 325 -19.98 -6.53 -12.35
N SER A 326 -20.54 -6.16 -11.20
CA SER A 326 -21.92 -6.50 -10.83
C SER A 326 -22.97 -6.00 -11.82
N ASN A 327 -22.67 -4.96 -12.62
CA ASN A 327 -23.57 -4.45 -13.68
C ASN A 327 -23.78 -5.44 -14.84
N LEU A 328 -22.89 -6.44 -15.00
CA LEU A 328 -22.98 -7.43 -16.08
C LEU A 328 -24.18 -8.39 -15.95
N THR A 329 -24.85 -8.46 -14.80
CA THR A 329 -25.97 -9.40 -14.62
C THR A 329 -27.20 -9.07 -15.45
N LYS A 330 -27.34 -7.82 -15.90
CA LYS A 330 -28.39 -7.45 -16.86
C LYS A 330 -28.10 -7.93 -18.30
N LEU A 331 -26.83 -8.20 -18.63
CA LEU A 331 -26.43 -8.75 -19.94
C LEU A 331 -26.77 -10.21 -20.09
N ASN A 332 -26.61 -10.96 -19.01
CA ASN A 332 -26.73 -12.40 -19.02
C ASN A 332 -27.33 -12.83 -17.69
N SER A 333 -28.60 -13.20 -17.71
CA SER A 333 -29.32 -13.65 -16.51
C SER A 333 -28.66 -14.85 -15.83
N LYS A 334 -27.86 -15.63 -16.58
CA LYS A 334 -27.03 -16.70 -16.00
C LYS A 334 -25.98 -16.15 -15.04
N LEU A 335 -25.49 -14.91 -15.24
CA LEU A 335 -24.53 -14.27 -14.34
C LEU A 335 -25.13 -13.90 -12.97
N CYS A 336 -26.46 -13.81 -12.84
CA CYS A 336 -27.10 -13.59 -11.54
C CYS A 336 -26.77 -14.70 -10.54
N GLN A 337 -26.57 -15.94 -11.01
CA GLN A 337 -26.20 -17.05 -10.13
C GLN A 337 -24.81 -16.89 -9.51
N PHE A 338 -23.95 -16.02 -10.08
CA PHE A 338 -22.59 -15.74 -9.62
C PHE A 338 -22.52 -14.48 -8.73
N GLN A 339 -23.62 -13.75 -8.55
CA GLN A 339 -23.63 -12.59 -7.65
C GLN A 339 -23.53 -13.01 -6.18
N GLU A 340 -22.73 -12.26 -5.44
CA GLU A 340 -22.61 -12.35 -3.99
C GLU A 340 -22.65 -10.95 -3.39
N ILE A 341 -23.26 -10.83 -2.20
CA ILE A 341 -23.21 -9.60 -1.41
C ILE A 341 -21.84 -9.52 -0.76
N GLU A 342 -21.17 -8.38 -0.90
CA GLU A 342 -19.87 -8.14 -0.29
C GLU A 342 -19.85 -6.74 0.35
N LEU A 343 -19.66 -6.70 1.66
CA LEU A 343 -19.69 -5.45 2.44
C LEU A 343 -18.54 -4.51 2.10
N ASN A 344 -17.43 -5.04 1.58
CA ASN A 344 -16.27 -4.24 1.14
C ASN A 344 -16.36 -3.79 -0.34
N SER A 345 -17.45 -4.09 -1.03
CA SER A 345 -17.74 -3.58 -2.37
C SER A 345 -18.52 -2.28 -2.27
N LEU A 346 -18.16 -1.29 -3.10
CA LEU A 346 -18.89 -0.02 -3.17
C LEU A 346 -20.25 -0.14 -3.87
N SER A 347 -20.39 -1.14 -4.73
CA SER A 347 -21.68 -1.48 -5.32
C SER A 347 -22.51 -2.38 -4.39
N GLY A 348 -21.89 -2.95 -3.35
CA GLY A 348 -22.47 -3.95 -2.45
C GLY A 348 -22.56 -5.35 -3.06
N LEU A 349 -22.17 -5.52 -4.33
CA LEU A 349 -22.29 -6.77 -5.08
C LEU A 349 -20.99 -7.06 -5.84
N VAL A 350 -20.59 -8.33 -5.86
CA VAL A 350 -19.44 -8.83 -6.62
C VAL A 350 -19.85 -10.05 -7.45
N LEU A 351 -19.06 -10.39 -8.47
CA LEU A 351 -19.21 -11.67 -9.17
C LEU A 351 -18.18 -12.67 -8.65
N SER A 352 -18.66 -13.84 -8.28
CA SER A 352 -17.90 -14.98 -7.77
C SER A 352 -17.90 -16.09 -8.81
N SER A 353 -16.74 -16.66 -9.15
CA SER A 353 -16.68 -17.77 -10.10
C SER A 353 -17.36 -19.05 -9.59
N LYS A 354 -17.55 -19.19 -8.26
CA LYS A 354 -18.20 -20.34 -7.61
C LYS A 354 -17.64 -21.69 -8.06
N ASN A 355 -16.33 -21.75 -8.29
CA ASN A 355 -15.60 -22.92 -8.81
C ASN A 355 -15.91 -23.31 -10.26
N GLU A 356 -16.63 -22.47 -11.02
CA GLU A 356 -16.97 -22.71 -12.41
C GLU A 356 -16.05 -21.96 -13.37
N LYS A 357 -15.98 -22.44 -14.62
CA LYS A 357 -15.34 -21.69 -15.70
C LYS A 357 -16.20 -20.48 -16.04
N LEU A 358 -15.65 -19.29 -15.86
CA LEU A 358 -16.37 -18.03 -16.04
C LEU A 358 -15.71 -17.20 -17.15
N ARG A 359 -16.54 -16.64 -18.04
CA ARG A 359 -16.11 -15.64 -19.01
C ARG A 359 -16.96 -14.38 -18.83
N LEU A 360 -16.29 -13.26 -18.63
CA LEU A 360 -16.89 -11.94 -18.46
C LEU A 360 -16.43 -11.06 -19.62
N ASP A 361 -17.35 -10.74 -20.53
CA ASP A 361 -17.08 -9.78 -21.60
C ASP A 361 -17.61 -8.41 -21.12
N LEU A 362 -16.69 -7.49 -20.80
CA LEU A 362 -17.05 -6.13 -20.41
C LEU A 362 -17.53 -5.35 -21.65
N PRO A 363 -18.40 -4.35 -21.47
CA PRO A 363 -18.78 -3.48 -22.59
C PRO A 363 -17.58 -2.65 -23.06
N MET A 364 -17.66 -2.13 -24.29
CA MET A 364 -16.60 -1.33 -24.89
C MET A 364 -16.40 -0.04 -24.08
N GLN A 365 -15.17 0.19 -23.63
CA GLN A 365 -14.83 1.33 -22.79
C GLN A 365 -14.09 2.37 -23.62
N LYS A 366 -14.60 3.61 -23.62
CA LYS A 366 -13.87 4.74 -24.20
C LYS A 366 -12.71 5.08 -23.29
N ASN A 367 -11.51 4.66 -23.67
CA ASN A 367 -10.31 5.12 -23.00
C ASN A 367 -9.97 6.52 -23.49
N ILE A 368 -9.70 7.43 -22.56
CA ILE A 368 -9.37 8.83 -22.88
C ILE A 368 -7.84 9.05 -22.80
N HIS A 369 -7.07 8.12 -22.21
CA HIS A 369 -5.64 8.31 -21.91
C HIS A 369 -4.83 6.98 -21.85
N ASP A 370 -3.52 7.00 -22.16
CA ASP A 370 -2.57 5.87 -22.04
C ASP A 370 -2.35 5.42 -20.57
N VAL A 371 -3.38 4.86 -19.94
CA VAL A 371 -3.42 4.51 -18.52
C VAL A 371 -3.76 3.03 -18.40
N PRO A 372 -3.07 2.26 -17.53
CA PRO A 372 -3.28 0.83 -17.43
C PRO A 372 -4.65 0.48 -16.82
N LEU A 373 -5.14 -0.70 -17.16
CA LEU A 373 -6.31 -1.30 -16.56
C LEU A 373 -5.96 -1.92 -15.20
N ILE A 374 -6.83 -1.69 -14.22
CA ILE A 374 -6.72 -2.23 -12.88
C ILE A 374 -7.97 -3.02 -12.57
N CYS A 375 -7.81 -4.26 -12.12
CA CYS A 375 -8.92 -5.11 -11.71
C CYS A 375 -8.86 -5.35 -10.20
N LYS A 376 -9.95 -5.01 -9.50
CA LYS A 376 -10.14 -5.38 -8.09
C LYS A 376 -10.69 -6.79 -8.00
N MET A 377 -9.88 -7.70 -7.47
CA MET A 377 -10.21 -9.12 -7.38
C MET A 377 -9.76 -9.74 -6.05
N SER A 378 -10.29 -10.91 -5.73
CA SER A 378 -9.87 -11.71 -4.60
C SER A 378 -9.82 -13.19 -4.98
N VAL A 379 -8.65 -13.81 -4.88
CA VAL A 379 -8.48 -15.25 -5.11
C VAL A 379 -8.66 -15.98 -3.78
N LYS A 380 -9.80 -16.67 -3.63
CA LYS A 380 -10.14 -17.41 -2.42
C LYS A 380 -9.44 -18.76 -2.38
N LYS A 381 -9.48 -19.48 -3.50
CA LYS A 381 -8.96 -20.85 -3.57
C LYS A 381 -8.55 -21.24 -4.99
N ILE A 382 -7.43 -21.94 -5.11
CA ILE A 382 -7.00 -22.61 -6.34
C ILE A 382 -7.51 -24.05 -6.35
N LEU A 383 -8.12 -24.47 -7.46
CA LEU A 383 -8.78 -25.78 -7.57
C LEU A 383 -7.96 -26.81 -8.35
N SER A 384 -7.06 -26.36 -9.23
CA SER A 384 -6.19 -27.22 -10.05
C SER A 384 -4.90 -26.49 -10.43
N LYS A 385 -3.85 -27.25 -10.77
CA LYS A 385 -2.61 -26.70 -11.34
C LYS A 385 -2.78 -26.14 -12.76
N ASP A 386 -3.86 -26.51 -13.44
CA ASP A 386 -4.23 -25.98 -14.76
C ASP A 386 -5.03 -24.67 -14.66
N CYS A 387 -5.05 -24.04 -13.48
CA CYS A 387 -5.78 -22.80 -13.27
C CYS A 387 -5.18 -21.63 -14.06
N PHE A 388 -6.07 -20.73 -14.49
CA PHE A 388 -5.65 -19.47 -15.07
C PHE A 388 -6.67 -18.35 -14.85
N ILE A 389 -6.15 -17.13 -14.85
CA ILE A 389 -6.92 -15.90 -15.01
C ILE A 389 -6.36 -15.21 -16.25
N LYS A 390 -7.21 -15.03 -17.26
CA LYS A 390 -6.80 -14.52 -18.57
C LYS A 390 -7.56 -13.24 -18.89
N PHE A 391 -6.80 -12.19 -19.16
CA PHE A 391 -7.29 -10.90 -19.64
C PHE A 391 -7.08 -10.86 -21.14
N ILE A 392 -8.14 -10.55 -21.88
CA ILE A 392 -8.14 -10.48 -23.33
C ILE A 392 -8.63 -9.09 -23.70
N LEU A 393 -7.81 -8.34 -24.41
CA LEU A 393 -8.17 -7.03 -24.90
C LEU A 393 -8.38 -7.10 -26.40
N ASN A 394 -9.56 -6.67 -26.86
CA ASN A 394 -9.86 -6.53 -28.28
C ASN A 394 -10.03 -5.04 -28.59
N ASP A 395 -9.21 -4.52 -29.50
CA ASP A 395 -9.35 -3.17 -30.06
C ASP A 395 -10.24 -3.21 -31.32
N GLU A 396 -10.85 -2.08 -31.69
CA GLU A 396 -11.62 -1.88 -32.92
C GLU A 396 -10.82 -2.28 -34.18
N HIS A 397 -9.49 -2.14 -34.13
CA HIS A 397 -8.57 -2.55 -35.20
C HIS A 397 -8.25 -4.06 -35.22
N LYS A 398 -8.90 -4.88 -34.38
CA LYS A 398 -8.71 -6.34 -34.25
C LYS A 398 -7.32 -6.80 -33.83
N GLN A 399 -6.48 -5.90 -33.30
CA GLN A 399 -5.30 -6.33 -32.56
C GLN A 399 -5.74 -6.93 -31.22
N LYS A 400 -5.20 -8.11 -30.90
CA LYS A 400 -5.58 -8.88 -29.73
C LYS A 400 -4.38 -9.03 -28.82
N GLU A 401 -4.38 -8.25 -27.74
CA GLU A 401 -3.43 -8.44 -26.66
C GLU A 401 -4.04 -9.35 -25.58
N GLN A 402 -3.20 -10.19 -24.98
CA GLN A 402 -3.63 -11.07 -23.92
C GLN A 402 -2.57 -11.18 -22.83
N HIS A 403 -3.03 -11.14 -21.58
CA HIS A 403 -2.22 -11.39 -20.41
C HIS A 403 -2.83 -12.54 -19.63
N MET A 404 -2.01 -13.50 -19.19
CA MET A 404 -2.51 -14.70 -18.53
C MET A 404 -1.67 -15.02 -17.30
N LEU A 405 -2.34 -15.02 -16.15
CA LEU A 405 -1.81 -15.52 -14.90
C LEU A 405 -2.01 -17.03 -14.87
N LYS A 406 -0.91 -17.78 -14.76
CA LYS A 406 -0.94 -19.25 -14.59
C LYS A 406 -0.86 -19.60 -13.10
N HIS A 407 -0.93 -20.88 -12.76
CA HIS A 407 -0.85 -21.36 -11.38
C HIS A 407 0.25 -20.71 -10.52
N GLU A 408 1.48 -20.59 -11.03
CA GLU A 408 2.57 -19.94 -10.28
C GLU A 408 2.25 -18.48 -9.92
N ASP A 409 1.57 -17.75 -10.80
CA ASP A 409 1.18 -16.37 -10.55
C ASP A 409 -0.07 -16.27 -9.69
N VAL A 410 -1.09 -17.08 -9.97
CA VAL A 410 -2.34 -17.11 -9.17
C VAL A 410 -2.06 -17.54 -7.73
N SER A 411 -1.10 -18.45 -7.50
CA SER A 411 -0.70 -18.87 -6.15
C SER A 411 -0.12 -17.73 -5.30
N LYS A 412 0.41 -16.69 -5.94
CA LYS A 412 0.88 -15.47 -5.27
C LYS A 412 -0.25 -14.54 -4.85
N LEU A 413 -1.48 -14.81 -5.29
CA LEU A 413 -2.68 -13.99 -5.03
C LEU A 413 -3.68 -14.69 -4.09
N GLU A 414 -3.54 -16.00 -3.87
CA GLU A 414 -4.43 -16.79 -3.04
C GLU A 414 -4.37 -16.36 -1.55
N GLY A 415 -5.53 -16.12 -0.95
CA GLY A 415 -5.66 -15.87 0.49
C GLY A 415 -5.20 -14.47 0.96
N PHE A 416 -4.94 -13.54 0.04
CA PHE A 416 -4.53 -12.16 0.35
C PHE A 416 -5.71 -11.18 0.53
N GLY A 417 -6.95 -11.66 0.52
CA GLY A 417 -8.13 -10.80 0.56
C GLY A 417 -8.33 -10.05 -0.76
N TRP A 418 -8.75 -8.79 -0.69
CA TRP A 418 -8.97 -7.94 -1.86
C TRP A 418 -7.67 -7.29 -2.32
N ILE A 419 -7.40 -7.37 -3.61
CA ILE A 419 -6.26 -6.70 -4.25
C ILE A 419 -6.74 -5.93 -5.48
N GLU A 420 -6.01 -4.88 -5.82
CA GLU A 420 -6.00 -4.31 -7.16
C GLU A 420 -4.79 -4.86 -7.92
N TYR A 421 -5.07 -5.59 -9.00
CA TYR A 421 -4.05 -6.08 -9.92
C TYR A 421 -3.96 -5.16 -11.14
N LYS A 422 -2.77 -4.60 -11.38
CA LYS A 422 -2.47 -3.80 -12.56
C LYS A 422 -2.20 -4.74 -13.74
N ILE A 423 -3.06 -4.70 -14.74
CA ILE A 423 -2.95 -5.52 -15.94
C ILE A 423 -1.88 -4.90 -16.85
N PRO A 424 -0.82 -5.64 -17.24
CA PRO A 424 0.28 -5.13 -18.04
C PRO A 424 -0.07 -5.08 -19.54
N ILE A 425 -1.20 -4.44 -19.86
CA ILE A 425 -1.71 -4.21 -21.22
C ILE A 425 -1.98 -2.70 -21.32
N TYR A 426 -1.43 -2.05 -22.35
CA TYR A 426 -1.59 -0.62 -22.59
C TYR A 426 -2.53 -0.41 -23.78
N THR A 427 -3.31 0.67 -23.74
CA THR A 427 -4.38 0.89 -24.71
C THR A 427 -4.50 2.36 -25.09
N ASP A 428 -4.50 2.64 -26.39
CA ASP A 428 -4.56 4.01 -26.92
C ASP A 428 -5.98 4.35 -27.47
N HIS A 429 -6.88 3.36 -27.56
CA HIS A 429 -8.20 3.45 -28.23
C HIS A 429 -9.36 2.77 -27.46
N GLU A 430 -10.56 2.75 -28.04
CA GLU A 430 -11.73 2.07 -27.47
C GLU A 430 -11.51 0.56 -27.44
N ASN A 431 -11.64 -0.05 -26.27
CA ASN A 431 -11.28 -1.45 -26.08
C ASN A 431 -12.36 -2.23 -25.37
N GLN A 432 -12.49 -3.50 -25.76
CA GLN A 432 -13.32 -4.48 -25.07
C GLN A 432 -12.44 -5.42 -24.26
N LEU A 433 -12.53 -5.34 -22.93
CA LEU A 433 -11.87 -6.27 -22.03
C LEU A 433 -12.74 -7.51 -21.84
N SER A 434 -12.17 -8.69 -22.02
CA SER A 434 -12.77 -9.97 -21.60
C SER A 434 -11.89 -10.61 -20.52
N ILE A 435 -12.51 -11.19 -19.51
CA ILE A 435 -11.84 -11.92 -18.42
C ILE A 435 -12.31 -13.36 -18.45
N GLU A 436 -11.38 -14.30 -18.64
CA GLU A 436 -11.63 -15.74 -18.55
C GLU A 436 -10.98 -16.32 -17.30
N ILE A 437 -11.76 -17.06 -16.53
CA ILE A 437 -11.33 -17.69 -15.27
C ILE A 437 -11.56 -19.19 -15.39
N ASN A 438 -10.57 -19.98 -14.97
CA ASN A 438 -10.69 -21.42 -14.96
C ASN A 438 -9.97 -22.03 -13.75
N TYR A 439 -10.62 -22.96 -13.06
CA TYR A 439 -10.11 -23.65 -11.85
C TYR A 439 -9.61 -22.70 -10.74
N VAL A 440 -10.20 -21.51 -10.63
CA VAL A 440 -9.95 -20.56 -9.54
C VAL A 440 -11.30 -20.17 -8.95
N ASP A 441 -11.45 -20.35 -7.63
CA ASP A 441 -12.51 -19.71 -6.87
C ASP A 441 -12.08 -18.28 -6.55
N MET A 442 -12.68 -17.30 -7.23
CA MET A 442 -12.33 -15.90 -7.06
C MET A 442 -13.55 -15.00 -7.19
N GLN A 443 -13.43 -13.82 -6.59
CA GLN A 443 -14.39 -12.74 -6.74
C GLN A 443 -13.78 -11.57 -7.51
N ILE A 444 -14.62 -10.85 -8.26
CA ILE A 444 -14.27 -9.60 -8.93
C ILE A 444 -15.32 -8.53 -8.58
N ASP A 445 -14.84 -7.34 -8.21
CA ASP A 445 -15.68 -6.20 -7.83
C ASP A 445 -15.82 -5.19 -8.98
N TYR A 446 -14.70 -4.64 -9.42
CA TYR A 446 -14.67 -3.67 -10.52
C TYR A 446 -13.40 -3.79 -11.38
N VAL A 447 -13.49 -3.18 -12.56
CA VAL A 447 -12.34 -2.83 -13.39
C VAL A 447 -12.31 -1.31 -13.52
N ARG A 448 -11.14 -0.70 -13.45
CA ARG A 448 -10.98 0.74 -13.64
C ARG A 448 -9.74 1.08 -14.45
N PHE A 449 -9.74 2.25 -15.07
CA PHE A 449 -8.51 2.86 -15.56
C PHE A 449 -7.84 3.64 -14.42
N GLY A 450 -6.53 3.57 -14.34
CA GLY A 450 -5.76 4.36 -13.38
C GLY A 450 -4.33 3.88 -13.25
N ASN A 451 -3.50 4.67 -12.60
CA ASN A 451 -2.14 4.27 -12.26
C ASN A 451 -2.08 3.80 -10.82
N ASN A 452 -1.53 2.60 -10.58
CA ASN A 452 -1.06 2.20 -9.26
C ASN A 452 0.47 2.15 -9.30
N TYR A 453 1.12 2.61 -8.22
CA TYR A 453 2.57 2.52 -8.08
C TYR A 453 3.05 1.07 -8.08
N LYS A 454 2.28 0.17 -7.45
CA LYS A 454 2.56 -1.28 -7.37
C LYS A 454 1.80 -2.05 -8.45
N GLU A 455 2.34 -3.21 -8.84
CA GLU A 455 1.60 -4.18 -9.67
C GLU A 455 0.42 -4.77 -8.89
N ILE A 456 0.65 -5.17 -7.65
CA ILE A 456 -0.36 -5.64 -6.71
C ILE A 456 -0.51 -4.60 -5.61
N THR A 457 -1.70 -4.04 -5.48
CA THR A 457 -2.05 -3.14 -4.38
C THR A 457 -3.03 -3.84 -3.47
N HIS A 458 -2.61 -4.20 -2.25
CA HIS A 458 -3.49 -4.84 -1.28
C HIS A 458 -4.51 -3.82 -0.76
N ILE A 459 -5.78 -4.20 -0.78
CA ILE A 459 -6.87 -3.38 -0.27
C ILE A 459 -7.21 -3.86 1.13
N PRO A 460 -6.94 -3.05 2.17
CA PRO A 460 -7.31 -3.42 3.52
C PRO A 460 -8.83 -3.50 3.67
N ASN A 461 -9.29 -4.37 4.56
CA ASN A 461 -10.68 -4.38 4.97
C ASN A 461 -10.98 -3.11 5.77
N MET A 462 -11.73 -2.19 5.16
CA MET A 462 -12.05 -0.89 5.75
C MET A 462 -12.85 -1.00 7.05
N ASN A 463 -13.68 -2.05 7.19
CA ASN A 463 -14.42 -2.30 8.42
C ASN A 463 -13.50 -2.67 9.59
N LEU A 464 -12.33 -3.26 9.30
CA LEU A 464 -11.31 -3.61 10.29
C LEU A 464 -10.35 -2.45 10.59
N MET A 465 -10.25 -1.48 9.70
CA MET A 465 -9.35 -0.31 9.86
C MET A 465 -9.82 0.70 10.92
N GLY A 466 -11.04 0.54 11.47
CA GLY A 466 -11.58 1.40 12.51
C GLY A 466 -11.50 2.89 12.11
N TYR A 467 -10.97 3.72 13.02
CA TYR A 467 -10.68 5.14 12.73
C TYR A 467 -9.23 5.40 12.32
N LEU A 468 -8.46 4.42 11.84
CA LEU A 468 -7.11 4.71 11.34
C LEU A 468 -7.19 5.61 10.10
N LEU A 469 -6.22 6.52 10.02
CA LEU A 469 -5.96 7.23 8.80
C LEU A 469 -5.42 6.27 7.74
N PRO A 470 -5.72 6.50 6.46
CA PRO A 470 -5.03 5.85 5.34
C PRO A 470 -3.50 5.98 5.48
N ASP A 471 -2.75 5.07 4.87
CA ASP A 471 -1.29 5.02 5.02
C ASP A 471 -0.80 4.93 6.48
N TYR A 472 -1.57 4.28 7.38
CA TYR A 472 -1.21 4.09 8.79
C TYR A 472 0.19 3.51 9.02
N HIS A 473 0.73 2.76 8.06
CA HIS A 473 2.12 2.27 8.07
C HIS A 473 3.15 3.40 8.02
N GLN A 474 2.79 4.55 7.43
CA GLN A 474 3.53 5.82 7.39
C GLN A 474 3.18 6.76 8.54
N ILE A 475 2.22 6.43 9.41
CA ILE A 475 1.78 7.28 10.55
C ILE A 475 2.49 6.91 11.84
N CYS A 476 3.17 5.76 11.86
CA CYS A 476 4.24 5.49 12.80
C CYS A 476 5.52 5.15 12.02
N PRO A 477 6.03 6.06 11.16
CA PRO A 477 7.33 5.89 10.59
C PRO A 477 8.29 6.22 11.73
N ASN A 478 9.13 5.26 12.05
CA ASN A 478 10.55 5.50 12.07
C ASN A 478 11.15 4.12 12.21
N VAL A 479 11.74 3.64 11.10
CA VAL A 479 13.04 2.97 11.23
C VAL A 479 13.82 3.90 12.15
N PRO A 480 14.11 3.52 13.41
CA PRO A 480 14.73 4.48 14.32
C PRO A 480 16.01 4.98 13.64
N GLU A 481 16.39 6.24 13.82
CA GLU A 481 17.50 6.83 13.05
C GLU A 481 18.80 6.01 13.20
N THR A 482 18.94 5.34 14.35
CA THR A 482 19.94 4.30 14.67
C THR A 482 19.92 3.05 13.79
N PHE A 483 18.89 2.84 12.97
CA PHE A 483 18.70 1.72 12.05
C PHE A 483 18.68 2.14 10.57
N LYS A 484 18.63 3.44 10.25
CA LYS A 484 18.86 3.92 8.87
C LYS A 484 20.27 3.52 8.41
N ASP A 485 21.23 3.62 9.33
CA ASP A 485 22.59 3.09 9.24
C ASP A 485 22.67 1.56 9.39
N LYS A 486 21.58 0.82 9.61
CA LYS A 486 21.59 -0.65 9.62
C LYS A 486 21.10 -1.27 8.32
N TYR A 487 20.38 -0.53 7.47
CA TYR A 487 20.20 -0.93 6.07
C TYR A 487 21.43 -0.56 5.23
N PHE A 488 21.95 0.63 5.45
CA PHE A 488 23.09 1.18 4.71
C PHE A 488 24.25 1.47 5.64
N SER A 489 24.64 0.51 6.48
CA SER A 489 25.78 0.73 7.35
C SER A 489 27.01 0.98 6.52
N ARG A 490 27.43 2.25 6.48
CA ARG A 490 28.67 2.64 5.83
C ARG A 490 29.85 1.85 6.40
N LYS A 491 29.80 1.51 7.69
CA LYS A 491 30.78 0.66 8.38
C LYS A 491 30.79 -0.78 7.84
N GLU A 492 29.64 -1.37 7.55
CA GLU A 492 29.57 -2.70 6.90
C GLU A 492 30.07 -2.62 5.44
N MET A 493 29.78 -1.52 4.73
CA MET A 493 30.21 -1.31 3.35
C MET A 493 31.70 -0.97 3.21
N GLU A 494 32.30 -0.30 4.20
CA GLU A 494 33.71 0.05 4.23
C GLU A 494 34.63 -1.17 4.35
N ASN A 495 34.14 -2.23 5.00
CA ASN A 495 34.82 -3.53 5.15
C ASN A 495 34.77 -4.41 3.88
N LEU A 496 34.01 -4.04 2.84
CA LEU A 496 33.92 -4.81 1.60
C LEU A 496 35.16 -4.68 0.70
N LEU A 497 36.05 -3.74 1.01
CA LEU A 497 37.29 -3.49 0.30
C LEU A 497 38.44 -3.64 1.29
N ASP A 498 39.06 -4.81 1.32
CA ASP A 498 40.30 -4.97 2.06
C ASP A 498 41.40 -4.19 1.33
N LEU A 499 42.27 -3.51 2.10
CA LEU A 499 43.40 -2.75 1.53
C LEU A 499 44.27 -3.65 0.64
N LYS A 500 44.30 -4.94 0.94
CA LYS A 500 45.01 -5.99 0.19
C LYS A 500 44.42 -6.23 -1.21
N ASP A 501 43.11 -6.22 -1.37
CA ASP A 501 42.45 -6.36 -2.69
C ASP A 501 42.78 -5.20 -3.65
N ILE A 502 43.04 -4.02 -3.07
CA ILE A 502 43.45 -2.82 -3.82
C ILE A 502 44.93 -2.91 -4.20
N LEU A 503 45.79 -3.39 -3.30
CA LEU A 503 47.24 -3.49 -3.51
C LEU A 503 47.64 -4.65 -4.42
N ASP A 504 46.89 -5.75 -4.44
CA ASP A 504 47.18 -6.92 -5.29
C ASP A 504 46.80 -6.68 -6.77
N ASN A 505 46.10 -5.58 -7.08
CA ASN A 505 45.63 -5.20 -8.42
C ASN A 505 46.18 -3.86 -8.93
N ILE A 506 47.14 -3.24 -8.20
CA ILE A 506 47.97 -2.11 -8.64
C ILE A 506 49.31 -2.67 -9.12
#